data_AF-E1NZF0-F1
#
_entry.id   AF-E1NZF0-F1
#
_cell.length_a   1.000
_cell.length_b   1.000
_cell.length_c   1.000
_cell.angle_alpha   90.00
_cell.angle_beta   90.00
_cell.angle_gamma   90.00
#
_symmetry.space_group_name_H-M   'P 1'
#
loop_
_entity.id
_entity.type
_entity.pdbx_description
1 polymer ?
#
loop_
_entity_poly.entity_id
_entity_poly.type
_entity_poly.pdbx_seq_one_letter_code
_entity_poly.pdbx_strand_id
1 'polypeptide(L)'
;VPQEAPAYYYVGCYTARTDLLHESVYAKTPQTCIEICEHQGHHYAVLASEKCFCANVLEPQEQQDEQLCNTRCLANKAQYCGGVGVHSYYSTILTKQPGPHHLRISNKTENSLTLSWNAYEARKLLLAGGAEAVLPNQLLDNFLIKAQVLKTYSSLPAFPQPEFMVQSTETQFELTDLHPATLYNISVRAMCKDAQVGQSECGQASIEATTEVGLPSPVPAQPKILSRTDRTVTIELSPIRNDNGPLSKLLVIVEYVDNALSQPFDAQLLGSWQQAQQDGVPYYIAAELDYDRPEDNRTRRFVVGDGKRYGRFTNKPLDQPDAHVHISLGLVSTLEGVTKTMYSRGTHDQHVTSLDDFSYATFEKGQSSV
;
A
#
# COMPACT_ATOMS: atom_id res chain seq x y z
N VAL A 1 -12.68 2.66 -13.09
CA VAL A 1 -11.36 2.67 -13.75
C VAL A 1 -11.48 3.52 -14.99
N PRO A 2 -10.81 4.68 -15.11
CA PRO A 2 -10.69 5.31 -16.41
C PRO A 2 -9.77 4.40 -17.24
N GLN A 3 -10.32 3.77 -18.28
CA GLN A 3 -9.51 3.10 -19.28
C GLN A 3 -8.53 4.13 -19.84
N GLU A 4 -7.24 3.90 -19.64
CA GLU A 4 -6.17 4.64 -20.29
C GLU A 4 -6.40 4.48 -21.81
N ALA A 5 -6.83 5.55 -22.47
CA ALA A 5 -7.03 5.53 -23.91
C ALA A 5 -5.67 5.28 -24.57
N PRO A 6 -5.56 4.36 -25.54
CA PRO A 6 -4.29 4.11 -26.20
C PRO A 6 -3.79 5.41 -26.87
N ALA A 7 -2.62 5.87 -26.44
CA ALA A 7 -1.91 6.97 -27.10
C ALA A 7 -1.34 6.45 -28.41
N TYR A 8 -2.05 6.67 -29.51
CA TYR A 8 -1.57 6.35 -30.86
C TYR A 8 -0.35 7.22 -31.21
N TYR A 9 0.74 6.59 -31.65
CA TYR A 9 1.96 7.30 -32.03
C TYR A 9 1.93 7.64 -33.52
N TYR A 10 1.85 8.95 -33.84
CA TYR A 10 2.04 9.45 -35.19
C TYR A 10 3.53 9.42 -35.54
N VAL A 11 3.88 8.64 -36.56
CA VAL A 11 5.27 8.43 -36.98
C VAL A 11 5.75 9.58 -37.86
N GLY A 12 4.89 10.08 -38.76
CA GLY A 12 5.22 11.19 -39.64
C GLY A 12 4.44 11.21 -40.95
N CYS A 13 4.77 12.18 -41.79
CA CYS A 13 4.22 12.36 -43.13
C CYS A 13 5.21 11.85 -44.18
N TYR A 14 4.78 10.99 -45.09
CA TYR A 14 5.65 10.34 -46.07
C TYR A 14 5.06 10.44 -47.48
N THR A 15 5.90 10.43 -48.51
CA THR A 15 5.44 10.41 -49.91
C THR A 15 4.50 9.23 -50.17
N ALA A 16 3.42 9.46 -50.91
CA ALA A 16 2.47 8.43 -51.25
C ALA A 16 3.12 7.38 -52.16
N ARG A 17 3.19 6.13 -51.68
CA ARG A 17 3.74 5.02 -52.44
C ARG A 17 2.65 4.22 -53.16
N THR A 18 2.96 3.78 -54.38
CA THR A 18 2.03 3.02 -55.24
C THR A 18 2.02 1.53 -54.96
N ASP A 19 3.06 1.00 -54.32
CA ASP A 19 3.19 -0.42 -53.96
C ASP A 19 2.22 -0.84 -52.84
N LEU A 20 1.81 0.10 -51.99
CA LEU A 20 0.81 -0.09 -50.95
C LEU A 20 -0.63 -0.17 -51.51
N LEU A 21 -0.86 0.11 -52.80
CA LEU A 21 -2.20 0.20 -53.39
C LEU A 21 -2.91 -1.14 -53.65
N HIS A 22 -2.26 -2.29 -53.37
CA HIS A 22 -2.80 -3.60 -53.74
C HIS A 22 -3.93 -4.09 -52.82
N GLU A 23 -3.96 -3.68 -51.55
CA GLU A 23 -5.05 -3.98 -50.61
C GLU A 23 -5.31 -2.77 -49.69
N SER A 24 -6.36 -2.01 -49.99
CA SER A 24 -6.81 -0.90 -49.14
C SER A 24 -8.03 -1.31 -48.33
N VAL A 25 -8.01 -1.09 -47.02
CA VAL A 25 -9.20 -1.20 -46.18
C VAL A 25 -9.80 0.19 -45.97
N TYR A 26 -11.11 0.26 -45.87
CA TYR A 26 -11.79 1.51 -45.62
C TYR A 26 -11.73 1.86 -44.13
N ALA A 27 -11.02 2.92 -43.76
CA ALA A 27 -10.93 3.39 -42.38
C ALA A 27 -11.17 4.90 -42.33
N LYS A 28 -12.18 5.31 -41.56
CA LYS A 28 -12.59 6.73 -41.48
C LYS A 28 -11.83 7.54 -40.44
N THR A 29 -11.00 6.89 -39.62
CA THR A 29 -10.17 7.49 -38.55
C THR A 29 -8.81 6.76 -38.46
N PRO A 30 -7.77 7.42 -37.93
CA PRO A 30 -6.48 6.79 -37.68
C PRO A 30 -6.59 5.59 -36.73
N GLN A 31 -7.38 5.73 -35.65
CA GLN A 31 -7.63 4.67 -34.68
C GLN A 31 -8.09 3.37 -35.35
N THR A 32 -9.11 3.45 -36.21
CA THR A 32 -9.64 2.25 -36.89
C THR A 32 -8.59 1.63 -37.81
N CYS A 33 -7.79 2.43 -38.50
CA CYS A 33 -6.73 1.92 -39.36
C CYS A 33 -5.64 1.20 -38.55
N ILE A 34 -5.25 1.77 -37.41
CA ILE A 34 -4.28 1.18 -36.49
C ILE A 34 -4.77 -0.17 -35.96
N GLU A 35 -6.01 -0.25 -35.47
CA GLU A 35 -6.60 -1.49 -34.96
C GLU A 35 -6.66 -2.59 -36.03
N ILE A 36 -6.98 -2.24 -37.29
CA ILE A 36 -7.00 -3.18 -38.41
C ILE A 36 -5.59 -3.71 -38.69
N CYS A 37 -4.61 -2.83 -38.85
CA CYS A 37 -3.24 -3.22 -39.19
C CYS A 37 -2.55 -3.96 -38.03
N GLU A 38 -2.87 -3.62 -36.78
CA GLU A 38 -2.43 -4.35 -35.59
C GLU A 38 -2.99 -5.79 -35.61
N HIS A 39 -4.29 -5.96 -35.86
CA HIS A 39 -4.91 -7.29 -35.93
C HIS A 39 -4.34 -8.14 -37.08
N GLN A 40 -3.91 -7.50 -38.17
CA GLN A 40 -3.26 -8.15 -39.30
C GLN A 40 -1.75 -8.40 -39.07
N GLY A 41 -1.19 -7.96 -37.94
CA GLY A 41 0.21 -8.19 -37.57
C GLY A 41 1.20 -7.30 -38.32
N HIS A 42 0.74 -6.19 -38.90
CA HIS A 42 1.61 -5.21 -39.55
C HIS A 42 2.19 -4.21 -38.54
N HIS A 43 3.32 -3.57 -38.87
CA HIS A 43 4.03 -2.62 -37.98
C HIS A 43 3.57 -1.16 -38.09
N TYR A 44 2.96 -0.79 -39.22
CA TYR A 44 2.52 0.57 -39.51
C TYR A 44 1.12 0.57 -40.12
N ALA A 45 0.35 1.58 -39.74
CA ALA A 45 -0.93 1.93 -40.32
C ALA A 45 -0.77 3.22 -41.12
N VAL A 46 -1.13 3.18 -42.39
CA VAL A 46 -0.88 4.24 -43.38
C VAL A 46 -2.22 4.78 -43.85
N LEU A 47 -2.48 6.06 -43.61
CA LEU A 47 -3.73 6.71 -43.99
C LEU A 47 -3.57 7.63 -45.20
N ALA A 48 -4.48 7.43 -46.16
CA ALA A 48 -4.68 8.28 -47.32
C ALA A 48 -6.18 8.63 -47.43
N SER A 49 -6.57 9.72 -46.81
CA SER A 49 -7.96 10.17 -46.68
C SER A 49 -8.87 9.10 -46.04
N GLU A 50 -9.75 8.47 -46.82
CA GLU A 50 -10.64 7.39 -46.36
C GLU A 50 -10.03 5.97 -46.45
N LYS A 51 -8.83 5.86 -47.02
CA LYS A 51 -8.14 4.59 -47.24
C LYS A 51 -7.09 4.34 -46.17
N CYS A 52 -7.05 3.10 -45.72
CA CYS A 52 -6.06 2.55 -44.82
C CYS A 52 -5.26 1.48 -45.53
N PHE A 53 -3.95 1.52 -45.35
CA PHE A 53 -3.01 0.51 -45.82
C PHE A 53 -2.15 0.06 -44.65
N CYS A 54 -1.72 -1.20 -44.68
CA CYS A 54 -0.85 -1.74 -43.67
C CYS A 54 0.54 -1.95 -44.25
N ALA A 55 1.57 -1.50 -43.53
CA ALA A 55 2.94 -1.58 -43.98
C ALA A 55 3.82 -2.19 -42.90
N ASN A 56 4.86 -2.90 -43.32
CA ASN A 56 5.90 -3.43 -42.44
C ASN A 56 7.23 -2.69 -42.58
N VAL A 57 7.40 -1.97 -43.68
CA VAL A 57 8.61 -1.22 -44.02
C VAL A 57 8.24 0.25 -44.13
N LEU A 58 9.09 1.09 -43.56
CA LEU A 58 9.03 2.54 -43.65
C LEU A 58 10.33 2.99 -44.34
N GLU A 59 10.25 3.87 -45.34
CA GLU A 59 11.43 4.44 -46.01
C GLU A 59 11.68 5.87 -45.53
N PRO A 60 12.68 6.10 -44.65
CA PRO A 60 12.84 7.42 -44.04
C PRO A 60 13.27 8.52 -45.00
N GLN A 61 13.89 8.17 -46.14
CA GLN A 61 14.21 9.16 -47.17
C GLN A 61 12.95 9.75 -47.83
N GLU A 62 11.80 9.09 -47.69
CA GLU A 62 10.52 9.57 -48.23
C GLU A 62 9.77 10.49 -47.26
N GLN A 63 10.33 10.77 -46.07
CA GLN A 63 9.72 11.68 -45.10
C GLN A 63 9.57 13.08 -45.70
N GLN A 64 8.38 13.65 -45.54
CA GLN A 64 8.00 14.97 -46.01
C GLN A 64 7.67 15.90 -44.82
N ASP A 65 7.47 17.18 -45.12
CA ASP A 65 6.98 18.16 -44.14
C ASP A 65 5.62 17.71 -43.57
N GLU A 66 5.50 17.72 -42.24
CA GLU A 66 4.26 17.35 -41.54
C GLU A 66 3.05 18.16 -41.99
N GLN A 67 3.27 19.42 -42.41
CA GLN A 67 2.21 20.31 -42.88
C GLN A 67 1.55 19.83 -44.19
N LEU A 68 2.17 18.90 -44.91
CA LEU A 68 1.60 18.29 -46.11
C LEU A 68 0.53 17.26 -45.77
N CYS A 69 0.63 16.59 -44.61
CA CYS A 69 -0.37 15.66 -44.11
C CYS A 69 -1.51 16.37 -43.37
N ASN A 70 -2.13 17.34 -44.04
CA ASN A 70 -3.14 18.23 -43.47
C ASN A 70 -4.59 17.89 -43.88
N THR A 71 -4.81 16.76 -44.57
CA THR A 71 -6.15 16.34 -44.97
C THR A 71 -6.90 15.83 -43.75
N ARG A 72 -8.05 16.43 -43.44
CA ARG A 72 -8.87 16.02 -42.29
C ARG A 72 -9.57 14.69 -42.54
N CYS A 73 -9.65 13.86 -41.51
CA CYS A 73 -10.35 12.59 -41.57
C CYS A 73 -11.87 12.77 -41.73
N LEU A 74 -12.51 11.86 -42.48
CA LEU A 74 -13.94 11.97 -42.80
C LEU A 74 -14.85 11.79 -41.57
N ALA A 75 -14.56 10.83 -40.68
CA ALA A 75 -15.39 10.59 -39.49
C ALA A 75 -15.06 11.53 -38.32
N ASN A 76 -13.85 12.07 -38.27
CA ASN A 76 -13.45 13.00 -37.22
C ASN A 76 -12.60 14.13 -37.80
N LYS A 77 -13.23 15.30 -37.98
CA LYS A 77 -12.55 16.47 -38.55
C LYS A 77 -11.45 17.04 -37.65
N ALA A 78 -11.34 16.63 -36.38
CA ALA A 78 -10.23 17.00 -35.51
C ALA A 78 -8.95 16.19 -35.76
N GLN A 79 -9.02 15.12 -36.56
CA GLN A 79 -7.89 14.26 -36.91
C GLN A 79 -7.46 14.47 -38.36
N TYR A 80 -6.22 14.08 -38.67
CA TYR A 80 -5.63 14.15 -40.00
C TYR A 80 -5.36 12.75 -40.56
N CYS A 81 -5.61 12.58 -41.85
CA CYS A 81 -5.59 11.31 -42.58
C CYS A 81 -4.82 11.52 -43.90
N GLY A 82 -3.54 11.86 -43.83
CA GLY A 82 -2.69 12.05 -45.01
C GLY A 82 -2.82 13.43 -45.68
N GLY A 83 -2.44 13.49 -46.95
CA GLY A 83 -2.37 14.71 -47.74
C GLY A 83 -2.36 14.45 -49.24
N VAL A 84 -2.30 15.52 -50.04
CA VAL A 84 -2.19 15.37 -51.49
C VAL A 84 -0.78 14.87 -51.83
N GLY A 85 -0.69 13.63 -52.34
CA GLY A 85 0.59 13.01 -52.69
C GLY A 85 1.43 12.53 -51.50
N VAL A 86 0.87 12.55 -50.28
CA VAL A 86 1.53 12.09 -49.05
C VAL A 86 0.58 11.29 -48.17
N HIS A 87 1.10 10.35 -47.40
CA HIS A 87 0.37 9.52 -46.46
C HIS A 87 0.82 9.77 -45.02
N SER A 88 -0.13 9.67 -44.09
CA SER A 88 0.14 9.74 -42.65
C SER A 88 0.46 8.34 -42.13
N TYR A 89 1.62 8.17 -41.50
CA TYR A 89 2.02 6.90 -40.89
C TYR A 89 1.80 6.93 -39.38
N TYR A 90 1.22 5.85 -38.87
CA TYR A 90 1.01 5.59 -37.45
C TYR A 90 1.62 4.24 -37.08
N SER A 91 2.20 4.16 -35.88
CA SER A 91 2.73 2.90 -35.37
C SER A 91 1.58 2.03 -34.85
N THR A 92 1.49 0.78 -35.33
CA THR A 92 0.58 -0.24 -34.77
C THR A 92 1.20 -0.95 -33.58
N ILE A 93 2.54 -0.93 -33.51
CA ILE A 93 3.25 -1.23 -32.29
C ILE A 93 2.91 -0.06 -31.39
N LEU A 94 1.93 -0.26 -30.49
CA LEU A 94 1.79 0.60 -29.31
C LEU A 94 3.21 0.85 -28.84
N THR A 95 3.63 2.12 -28.75
CA THR A 95 4.77 2.46 -27.90
C THR A 95 4.31 2.11 -26.50
N LYS A 96 4.30 0.82 -26.17
CA LYS A 96 4.24 0.31 -24.82
C LYS A 96 5.41 1.00 -24.19
N GLN A 97 5.10 2.03 -23.40
CA GLN A 97 6.13 2.78 -22.72
C GLN A 97 7.04 1.74 -22.07
N PRO A 98 8.37 1.83 -22.21
CA PRO A 98 9.33 0.90 -21.60
C PRO A 98 9.31 0.87 -20.06
N GLY A 99 8.20 1.28 -19.44
CA GLY A 99 7.90 1.07 -18.04
C GLY A 99 7.60 -0.40 -17.74
N PRO A 100 7.72 -0.79 -16.46
CA PRO A 100 7.53 -2.17 -16.04
C PRO A 100 6.09 -2.64 -16.29
N HIS A 101 5.95 -3.68 -17.11
CA HIS A 101 4.65 -4.27 -17.42
C HIS A 101 4.18 -5.20 -16.30
N HIS A 102 2.87 -5.22 -16.06
CA HIS A 102 2.22 -6.04 -15.03
C HIS A 102 2.82 -5.86 -13.63
N LEU A 103 3.13 -4.61 -13.27
CA LEU A 103 3.55 -4.25 -11.92
C LEU A 103 2.51 -4.72 -10.90
N ARG A 104 2.94 -5.50 -9.92
CA ARG A 104 2.08 -6.11 -8.89
C ARG A 104 2.84 -6.30 -7.59
N ILE A 105 2.09 -6.38 -6.49
CA ILE A 105 2.62 -6.76 -5.17
C ILE A 105 2.64 -8.28 -5.07
N SER A 106 3.83 -8.88 -4.92
CA SER A 106 3.99 -10.34 -4.75
C SER A 106 3.89 -10.77 -3.30
N ASN A 107 4.31 -9.91 -2.36
CA ASN A 107 4.25 -10.17 -0.94
C ASN A 107 4.11 -8.84 -0.18
N LYS A 108 3.44 -8.89 0.98
CA LYS A 108 3.26 -7.76 1.89
C LYS A 108 3.49 -8.22 3.32
N THR A 109 4.17 -7.40 4.10
CA THR A 109 4.34 -7.57 5.55
C THR A 109 3.92 -6.28 6.25
N GLU A 110 4.10 -6.20 7.58
CA GLU A 110 3.87 -4.97 8.32
C GLU A 110 4.84 -3.85 7.94
N ASN A 111 6.06 -4.17 7.50
CA ASN A 111 7.12 -3.19 7.28
C ASN A 111 7.76 -3.30 5.90
N SER A 112 7.28 -4.20 5.03
CA SER A 112 7.80 -4.36 3.68
C SER A 112 6.73 -4.65 2.64
N LEU A 113 7.00 -4.24 1.40
CA LEU A 113 6.21 -4.53 0.21
C LEU A 113 7.14 -5.05 -0.88
N THR A 114 6.87 -6.25 -1.38
CA THR A 114 7.63 -6.83 -2.48
C THR A 114 6.93 -6.57 -3.80
N LEU A 115 7.56 -5.76 -4.64
CA LEU A 115 7.14 -5.44 -6.00
C LEU A 115 7.63 -6.52 -6.96
N SER A 116 6.83 -6.88 -7.95
CA SER A 116 7.25 -7.69 -9.08
C SER A 116 6.68 -7.16 -10.38
N TRP A 117 7.43 -7.29 -11.47
CA TRP A 117 7.04 -6.89 -12.81
C TRP A 117 7.61 -7.86 -13.84
N ASN A 118 7.10 -7.82 -15.06
CA ASN A 118 7.62 -8.65 -16.13
C ASN A 118 9.00 -8.16 -16.59
N ALA A 119 9.89 -9.10 -16.92
CA ALA A 119 11.17 -8.78 -17.52
C ALA A 119 10.99 -7.89 -18.74
N TYR A 120 11.83 -6.87 -18.85
CA TYR A 120 11.86 -6.02 -20.03
C TYR A 120 12.45 -6.82 -21.21
N GLU A 121 11.60 -7.19 -22.17
CA GLU A 121 12.04 -7.82 -23.40
C GLU A 121 12.27 -6.76 -24.47
N ALA A 122 13.54 -6.36 -24.67
CA ALA A 122 13.91 -5.49 -25.80
C ALA A 122 13.61 -6.13 -27.18
N ARG A 123 13.33 -7.45 -27.22
CA ARG A 123 13.22 -8.24 -28.44
C ARG A 123 11.78 -8.43 -28.90
N LYS A 124 11.22 -7.36 -29.47
CA LYS A 124 10.30 -7.45 -30.64
C LYS A 124 10.33 -6.20 -31.53
N LEU A 125 11.42 -5.43 -31.50
CA LEU A 125 11.77 -4.44 -32.53
C LEU A 125 12.76 -5.08 -33.52
N LEU A 126 12.30 -6.05 -34.32
CA LEU A 126 13.09 -6.54 -35.46
C LEU A 126 12.80 -5.66 -36.67
N LEU A 127 13.55 -4.56 -36.79
CA LEU A 127 13.68 -3.79 -38.02
C LEU A 127 14.39 -4.67 -39.06
N ALA A 128 13.66 -5.19 -40.03
CA ALA A 128 14.23 -5.75 -41.26
C ALA A 128 14.28 -4.64 -42.32
N GLY A 129 15.47 -4.08 -42.52
CA GLY A 129 15.83 -3.36 -43.74
C GLY A 129 15.92 -1.83 -43.63
N GLY A 130 17.16 -1.33 -43.54
CA GLY A 130 17.62 -0.15 -44.28
C GLY A 130 17.17 1.24 -43.82
N ALA A 131 18.15 1.99 -43.27
CA ALA A 131 18.18 3.44 -43.04
C ALA A 131 17.34 3.98 -41.87
N GLU A 132 18.03 4.30 -40.77
CA GLU A 132 17.73 5.34 -39.77
C GLU A 132 16.26 5.54 -39.35
N ALA A 133 15.67 4.49 -38.78
CA ALA A 133 14.64 4.64 -37.77
C ALA A 133 15.27 5.28 -36.51
N VAL A 134 15.06 6.59 -36.33
CA VAL A 134 15.14 7.24 -35.02
C VAL A 134 14.03 6.60 -34.15
N LEU A 135 14.27 5.82 -33.09
CA LEU A 135 15.46 5.64 -32.25
C LEU A 135 15.81 4.16 -31.99
N PRO A 136 17.07 3.73 -32.20
CA PRO A 136 17.64 2.50 -31.65
C PRO A 136 18.51 2.74 -30.41
N ASN A 137 18.25 3.79 -29.62
CA ASN A 137 19.14 4.20 -28.51
C ASN A 137 18.53 4.18 -27.10
N GLN A 138 17.25 3.88 -26.91
CA GLN A 138 16.72 3.71 -25.55
C GLN A 138 17.06 2.31 -25.01
N LEU A 139 18.35 2.11 -24.73
CA LEU A 139 18.82 1.05 -23.86
C LEU A 139 18.34 1.37 -22.45
N LEU A 140 17.46 0.53 -21.92
CA LEU A 140 17.05 0.59 -20.52
C LEU A 140 18.30 0.48 -19.64
N ASP A 141 18.56 1.50 -18.84
CA ASP A 141 19.72 1.58 -17.98
C ASP A 141 19.40 0.98 -16.61
N ASN A 142 18.35 1.51 -15.97
CA ASN A 142 17.93 1.12 -14.63
C ASN A 142 16.46 1.48 -14.39
N PHE A 143 15.90 0.95 -13.31
CA PHE A 143 14.65 1.41 -12.75
C PHE A 143 14.90 2.34 -11.56
N LEU A 144 14.03 3.33 -11.39
CA LEU A 144 13.95 4.18 -10.21
C LEU A 144 12.61 3.91 -9.51
N ILE A 145 12.68 3.47 -8.26
CA ILE A 145 11.51 3.16 -7.45
C ILE A 145 11.34 4.25 -6.40
N LYS A 146 10.13 4.79 -6.32
CA LYS A 146 9.76 5.80 -5.32
C LYS A 146 8.45 5.43 -4.67
N ALA A 147 8.44 5.42 -3.34
CA ALA A 147 7.25 5.20 -2.53
C ALA A 147 6.83 6.49 -1.84
N GLN A 148 5.56 6.88 -2.01
CA GLN A 148 4.98 8.05 -1.37
C GLN A 148 3.80 7.62 -0.48
N VAL A 149 3.79 8.08 0.77
CA VAL A 149 2.66 7.86 1.67
C VAL A 149 1.44 8.64 1.17
N LEU A 150 0.32 7.93 0.96
CA LEU A 150 -0.98 8.52 0.66
C LEU A 150 -1.83 8.66 1.91
N LYS A 151 -1.85 7.62 2.76
CA LYS A 151 -2.65 7.58 3.98
C LYS A 151 -1.98 6.69 5.02
N THR A 152 -1.94 7.13 6.27
CA THR A 152 -1.42 6.34 7.40
C THR A 152 -2.36 6.45 8.61
N TYR A 153 -2.36 5.43 9.47
CA TYR A 153 -2.98 5.48 10.79
C TYR A 153 -2.00 5.99 11.86
N SER A 154 -0.70 6.06 11.54
CA SER A 154 0.30 6.57 12.46
C SER A 154 0.14 8.06 12.67
N SER A 155 0.28 8.52 13.92
CA SER A 155 0.46 9.95 14.18
C SER A 155 1.92 10.35 14.31
N LEU A 156 2.85 9.41 14.09
CA LEU A 156 4.27 9.71 13.95
C LEU A 156 4.53 10.34 12.59
N PRO A 157 5.54 11.24 12.47
CA PRO A 157 5.89 11.82 11.18
C PRO A 157 6.36 10.72 10.21
N ALA A 158 5.73 10.66 9.04
CA ALA A 158 6.17 9.79 7.95
C ALA A 158 7.34 10.44 7.22
N PHE A 159 8.54 9.87 7.36
CA PHE A 159 9.70 10.34 6.62
C PHE A 159 9.62 9.87 5.16
N PRO A 160 9.94 10.74 4.18
CA PRO A 160 9.95 10.34 2.78
C PRO A 160 11.02 9.27 2.55
N GLN A 161 10.61 8.18 1.91
CA GLN A 161 11.53 7.11 1.53
C GLN A 161 12.51 7.62 0.46
N PRO A 162 13.78 7.16 0.47
CA PRO A 162 14.71 7.49 -0.59
C PRO A 162 14.23 6.88 -1.93
N GLU A 163 14.72 7.44 -3.04
CA GLU A 163 14.54 6.80 -4.33
C GLU A 163 15.55 5.65 -4.47
N PHE A 164 15.07 4.48 -4.86
CA PHE A 164 15.89 3.28 -5.01
C PHE A 164 16.22 3.05 -6.48
N MET A 165 17.50 2.84 -6.76
CA MET A 165 17.99 2.48 -8.08
C MET A 165 18.13 0.96 -8.19
N VAL A 166 17.48 0.37 -9.19
CA VAL A 166 17.47 -1.08 -9.41
C VAL A 166 17.96 -1.37 -10.83
N GLN A 167 18.74 -2.45 -11.00
CA GLN A 167 19.27 -2.84 -12.30
C GLN A 167 18.15 -3.19 -13.29
N SER A 168 18.38 -2.95 -14.58
CA SER A 168 17.40 -3.19 -15.65
C SER A 168 17.02 -4.67 -15.86
N THR A 169 17.83 -5.60 -15.38
CA THR A 169 17.57 -7.05 -15.44
C THR A 169 16.67 -7.56 -14.31
N GLU A 170 16.49 -6.77 -13.25
CA GLU A 170 15.68 -7.17 -12.12
C GLU A 170 14.19 -7.12 -12.48
N THR A 171 13.46 -8.04 -11.88
CA THR A 171 12.01 -8.19 -12.06
C THR A 171 11.26 -8.14 -10.73
N GLN A 172 11.99 -7.94 -9.64
CA GLN A 172 11.46 -7.92 -8.29
C GLN A 172 12.29 -6.97 -7.43
N PHE A 173 11.63 -6.31 -6.47
CA PHE A 173 12.31 -5.48 -5.48
C PHE A 173 11.50 -5.44 -4.19
N GLU A 174 12.17 -5.56 -3.04
CA GLU A 174 11.55 -5.44 -1.73
C GLU A 174 11.80 -4.04 -1.16
N LEU A 175 10.72 -3.28 -0.97
CA LEU A 175 10.74 -2.04 -0.20
C LEU A 175 10.64 -2.40 1.28
N THR A 176 11.65 -2.07 2.07
CA THR A 176 11.69 -2.28 3.53
C THR A 176 11.46 -0.97 4.29
N ASP A 177 11.44 -1.06 5.63
CA ASP A 177 11.36 0.09 6.54
C ASP A 177 10.13 0.98 6.32
N LEU A 178 9.04 0.36 5.87
CA LEU A 178 7.74 1.00 5.72
C LEU A 178 7.00 1.04 7.06
N HIS A 179 6.18 2.07 7.25
CA HIS A 179 5.23 2.13 8.37
C HIS A 179 4.12 1.08 8.19
N PRO A 180 3.70 0.39 9.27
CA PRO A 180 2.54 -0.51 9.24
C PRO A 180 1.23 0.19 8.92
N ALA A 181 0.27 -0.59 8.42
CA ALA A 181 -1.07 -0.13 8.06
C ALA A 181 -1.07 1.17 7.22
N THR A 182 -0.10 1.36 6.35
CA THR A 182 0.07 2.61 5.61
C THR A 182 -0.11 2.34 4.13
N LEU A 183 -0.93 3.17 3.49
CA LEU A 183 -1.18 3.15 2.06
C LEU A 183 -0.11 3.97 1.34
N TYR A 184 0.61 3.33 0.44
CA TYR A 184 1.64 3.93 -0.39
C TYR A 184 1.20 3.97 -1.85
N ASN A 185 1.56 5.05 -2.55
CA ASN A 185 1.67 5.06 -4.00
C ASN A 185 3.12 4.78 -4.38
N ILE A 186 3.34 3.68 -5.08
CA ILE A 186 4.66 3.22 -5.47
C ILE A 186 4.79 3.37 -6.98
N SER A 187 5.70 4.24 -7.39
CA SER A 187 6.04 4.46 -8.80
C SER A 187 7.34 3.77 -9.14
N VAL A 188 7.36 3.06 -10.26
CA VAL A 188 8.55 2.45 -10.85
C VAL A 188 8.75 3.08 -12.22
N ARG A 189 9.81 3.87 -12.33
CA ARG A 189 10.17 4.63 -13.54
C ARG A 189 11.34 3.93 -14.23
N ALA A 190 11.21 3.72 -15.52
CA ALA A 190 12.25 3.19 -16.38
C ALA A 190 13.11 4.35 -16.91
N MET A 191 14.41 4.26 -16.65
CA MET A 191 15.39 5.23 -17.12
C MET A 191 16.16 4.61 -18.29
N CYS A 192 16.15 5.29 -19.43
CA CYS A 192 16.86 4.87 -20.61
C CYS A 192 18.06 5.78 -20.87
N LYS A 193 19.09 5.23 -21.52
CA LYS A 193 20.25 6.01 -21.96
C LYS A 193 19.83 7.00 -23.03
N ASP A 194 20.18 8.26 -22.83
CA ASP A 194 19.92 9.36 -23.76
C ASP A 194 21.24 9.91 -24.28
N ALA A 195 21.40 10.00 -25.60
CA ALA A 195 22.61 10.50 -26.22
C ALA A 195 22.86 12.00 -25.95
N GLN A 196 21.82 12.77 -25.57
CA GLN A 196 21.90 14.21 -25.32
C GLN A 196 21.98 14.54 -23.81
N VAL A 197 21.23 13.81 -22.98
CA VAL A 197 21.02 14.14 -21.54
C VAL A 197 21.67 13.12 -20.60
N GLY A 198 22.21 12.01 -21.13
CA GLY A 198 22.79 10.90 -20.37
C GLY A 198 21.73 9.88 -19.96
N GLN A 199 20.69 10.30 -19.23
CA GLN A 199 19.54 9.47 -18.88
C GLN A 199 18.24 10.25 -19.04
N SER A 200 17.22 9.62 -19.62
CA SER A 200 15.86 10.17 -19.69
C SER A 200 14.82 9.12 -19.28
N GLU A 201 13.71 9.59 -18.70
CA GLU A 201 12.59 8.74 -18.32
C GLU A 201 11.89 8.27 -19.61
N CYS A 202 11.87 6.96 -19.82
CA CYS A 202 11.31 6.36 -21.03
C CYS A 202 9.97 5.66 -20.76
N GLY A 203 9.62 5.37 -19.51
CA GLY A 203 8.30 4.90 -19.15
C GLY A 203 8.12 4.79 -17.64
N GLN A 204 6.88 4.64 -17.19
CA GLN A 204 6.58 4.50 -15.77
C GLN A 204 5.34 3.64 -15.55
N ALA A 205 5.28 3.02 -14.37
CA ALA A 205 4.05 2.41 -13.86
C ALA A 205 3.94 2.72 -12.36
N SER A 206 2.71 2.84 -11.87
CA SER A 206 2.43 3.07 -10.45
C SER A 206 1.41 2.08 -9.91
N ILE A 207 1.56 1.72 -8.64
CA ILE A 207 0.63 0.86 -7.91
C ILE A 207 0.39 1.41 -6.51
N GLU A 208 -0.87 1.36 -6.08
CA GLU A 208 -1.22 1.63 -4.69
C GLU A 208 -1.23 0.33 -3.89
N ALA A 209 -0.58 0.33 -2.72
CA ALA A 209 -0.47 -0.84 -1.87
C ALA A 209 -0.43 -0.45 -0.39
N THR A 210 -1.11 -1.26 0.43
CA THR A 210 -1.18 -1.09 1.89
C THR A 210 -0.28 -2.11 2.57
N THR A 211 0.59 -1.66 3.48
CA THR A 211 1.32 -2.57 4.39
C THR A 211 0.36 -3.21 5.39
N GLU A 212 0.71 -4.41 5.87
CA GLU A 212 -0.14 -5.09 6.84
C GLU A 212 -0.20 -4.34 8.17
N VAL A 213 -1.24 -4.63 8.96
CA VAL A 213 -1.34 -4.13 10.32
C VAL A 213 -0.14 -4.60 11.16
N GLY A 214 0.44 -3.67 11.92
CA GLY A 214 1.53 -3.96 12.85
C GLY A 214 1.02 -4.31 14.24
N LEU A 215 1.89 -4.83 15.10
CA LEU A 215 1.54 -5.01 16.51
C LEU A 215 1.14 -3.66 17.10
N PRO A 216 -0.03 -3.51 17.76
CA PRO A 216 -0.44 -2.21 18.26
C PRO A 216 0.63 -1.57 19.15
N SER A 217 0.84 -0.26 18.97
CA SER A 217 1.89 0.50 19.65
C SER A 217 1.49 1.98 19.68
N PRO A 218 1.75 2.74 20.77
CA PRO A 218 2.44 2.33 21.98
C PRO A 218 1.56 1.46 22.89
N VAL A 219 2.20 0.79 23.87
CA VAL A 219 1.49 0.09 24.95
C VAL A 219 0.60 1.08 25.70
N PRO A 220 -0.71 0.82 25.87
CA PRO A 220 -1.57 1.77 26.55
C PRO A 220 -1.21 1.80 28.03
N ALA A 221 -1.35 2.98 28.64
CA ALA A 221 -1.23 3.11 30.07
C ALA A 221 -2.28 2.24 30.77
N GLN A 222 -1.94 1.74 31.95
CA GLN A 222 -2.89 0.99 32.76
C GLN A 222 -4.09 1.88 33.13
N PRO A 223 -5.30 1.32 33.19
CA PRO A 223 -6.49 2.08 33.46
C PRO A 223 -6.49 2.59 34.90
N LYS A 224 -6.86 3.87 35.10
CA LYS A 224 -6.94 4.46 36.42
C LYS A 224 -8.15 3.90 37.17
N ILE A 225 -7.94 3.45 38.39
CA ILE A 225 -9.03 2.95 39.24
C ILE A 225 -9.70 4.13 39.92
N LEU A 226 -11.02 4.25 39.75
CA LEU A 226 -11.82 5.33 40.32
C LEU A 226 -12.47 4.93 41.65
N SER A 227 -12.97 3.70 41.73
CA SER A 227 -13.59 3.16 42.95
C SER A 227 -13.55 1.64 42.96
N ARG A 228 -13.45 1.05 44.15
CA ARG A 228 -13.53 -0.40 44.38
C ARG A 228 -14.67 -0.72 45.36
N THR A 229 -15.33 -1.84 45.12
CA THR A 229 -16.32 -2.46 46.01
C THR A 229 -15.93 -3.93 46.21
N ASP A 230 -16.71 -4.67 46.99
CA ASP A 230 -16.54 -6.11 47.20
C ASP A 230 -16.71 -6.96 45.92
N ARG A 231 -17.44 -6.46 44.92
CA ARG A 231 -17.78 -7.21 43.69
C ARG A 231 -17.44 -6.51 42.39
N THR A 232 -17.16 -5.22 42.42
CA THR A 232 -16.94 -4.41 41.21
C THR A 232 -15.80 -3.43 41.38
N VAL A 233 -15.14 -3.13 40.26
CA VAL A 233 -14.12 -2.07 40.16
C VAL A 233 -14.50 -1.14 39.03
N THR A 234 -14.62 0.15 39.32
CA THR A 234 -14.86 1.17 38.28
C THR A 234 -13.54 1.74 37.82
N ILE A 235 -13.28 1.64 36.52
CA ILE A 235 -12.06 2.14 35.87
C ILE A 235 -12.35 3.30 34.93
N GLU A 236 -11.33 4.12 34.74
CA GLU A 236 -11.26 5.15 33.72
C GLU A 236 -10.46 4.64 32.52
N LEU A 237 -11.08 4.72 31.34
CA LEU A 237 -10.48 4.40 30.05
C LEU A 237 -10.23 5.71 29.29
N SER A 238 -8.96 6.07 29.17
CA SER A 238 -8.51 7.21 28.36
C SER A 238 -8.47 6.84 26.87
N PRO A 239 -8.56 7.82 25.95
CA PRO A 239 -8.39 7.58 24.52
C PRO A 239 -7.05 6.91 24.23
N ILE A 240 -7.12 5.80 23.51
CA ILE A 240 -5.98 4.96 23.14
C ILE A 240 -5.55 5.29 21.73
N ARG A 241 -4.25 5.55 21.59
CA ARG A 241 -3.58 5.76 20.30
C ARG A 241 -2.96 4.45 19.84
N ASN A 242 -3.00 4.21 18.53
CA ASN A 242 -2.25 3.14 17.88
C ASN A 242 -1.61 3.66 16.59
N ASP A 243 -0.29 3.58 16.51
CA ASP A 243 0.49 4.02 15.36
C ASP A 243 0.64 2.96 14.27
N ASN A 244 0.33 1.71 14.59
CA ASN A 244 0.56 0.56 13.72
C ASN A 244 -0.71 0.03 13.05
N GLY A 245 -1.81 0.78 13.14
CA GLY A 245 -3.06 0.49 12.43
C GLY A 245 -4.33 0.95 13.16
N PRO A 246 -5.51 0.68 12.57
CA PRO A 246 -6.78 1.01 13.18
C PRO A 246 -7.05 0.09 14.38
N LEU A 247 -7.34 0.68 15.54
CA LEU A 247 -7.92 -0.09 16.63
C LEU A 247 -9.33 -0.53 16.23
N SER A 248 -9.61 -1.80 16.46
CA SER A 248 -10.91 -2.41 16.15
C SER A 248 -11.65 -2.80 17.43
N LYS A 249 -10.91 -3.32 18.43
CA LYS A 249 -11.49 -3.71 19.72
C LYS A 249 -10.56 -3.42 20.88
N LEU A 250 -11.16 -3.23 22.05
CA LEU A 250 -10.52 -3.13 23.35
C LEU A 250 -10.99 -4.28 24.24
N LEU A 251 -10.04 -5.06 24.74
CA LEU A 251 -10.26 -6.13 25.71
C LEU A 251 -9.99 -5.58 27.11
N VAL A 252 -10.89 -5.85 28.05
CA VAL A 252 -10.68 -5.59 29.47
C VAL A 252 -10.38 -6.93 30.13
N ILE A 253 -9.19 -7.04 30.72
CA ILE A 253 -8.66 -8.26 31.30
C ILE A 253 -8.57 -8.09 32.81
N VAL A 254 -9.09 -9.08 33.51
CA VAL A 254 -9.01 -9.17 34.97
C VAL A 254 -7.95 -10.19 35.31
N GLU A 255 -7.03 -9.82 36.19
CA GLU A 255 -5.97 -10.68 36.69
C GLU A 255 -5.99 -10.66 38.22
N TYR A 256 -6.08 -11.84 38.83
CA TYR A 256 -6.00 -12.03 40.27
C TYR A 256 -4.54 -12.21 40.66
N VAL A 257 -4.03 -11.31 41.49
CA VAL A 257 -2.67 -11.38 42.01
C VAL A 257 -2.70 -12.12 43.34
N ASP A 258 -2.09 -13.31 43.37
CA ASP A 258 -1.76 -14.03 44.59
C ASP A 258 -0.25 -13.98 44.82
N ASN A 259 0.18 -13.41 45.94
CA ASN A 259 1.60 -13.30 46.31
C ASN A 259 2.28 -14.68 46.47
N ALA A 260 1.52 -15.77 46.57
CA ALA A 260 2.05 -17.13 46.75
C ALA A 260 2.28 -17.91 45.45
N LEU A 261 1.65 -17.53 44.33
CA LEU A 261 1.63 -18.31 43.08
C LEU A 261 1.66 -17.37 41.86
N SER A 262 2.84 -16.83 41.52
CA SER A 262 2.99 -16.06 40.27
C SER A 262 3.13 -17.01 39.08
N GLN A 263 2.00 -17.40 38.49
CA GLN A 263 2.02 -17.98 37.14
C GLN A 263 2.29 -16.87 36.12
N PRO A 264 3.20 -17.09 35.15
CA PRO A 264 3.44 -16.12 34.09
C PRO A 264 2.18 -15.99 33.20
N PHE A 265 1.84 -14.76 32.82
CA PHE A 265 0.78 -14.50 31.85
C PHE A 265 1.10 -15.14 30.50
N ASP A 266 0.21 -16.04 30.06
CA ASP A 266 0.25 -16.67 28.74
C ASP A 266 -0.99 -16.26 27.95
N ALA A 267 -0.77 -15.51 26.87
CA ALA A 267 -1.83 -15.05 25.99
C ALA A 267 -2.57 -16.20 25.29
N GLN A 268 -1.97 -17.39 25.17
CA GLN A 268 -2.61 -18.55 24.54
C GLN A 268 -3.72 -19.15 25.42
N LEU A 269 -3.61 -19.00 26.74
CA LEU A 269 -4.60 -19.44 27.72
C LEU A 269 -5.65 -18.34 28.03
N LEU A 270 -5.48 -17.14 27.46
CA LEU A 270 -6.39 -16.03 27.69
C LEU A 270 -7.74 -16.30 27.03
N GLY A 271 -8.79 -16.42 27.86
CA GLY A 271 -10.13 -16.71 27.40
C GLY A 271 -11.22 -16.13 28.28
N SER A 272 -12.39 -16.73 28.21
CA SER A 272 -13.52 -16.40 29.08
C SER A 272 -13.26 -16.82 30.53
N TRP A 273 -14.03 -16.27 31.47
CA TRP A 273 -13.97 -16.68 32.88
C TRP A 273 -14.11 -18.19 33.07
N GLN A 274 -15.01 -18.84 32.31
CA GLN A 274 -15.20 -20.29 32.42
C GLN A 274 -13.98 -21.08 31.97
N GLN A 275 -13.31 -20.65 30.89
CA GLN A 275 -12.08 -21.26 30.41
C GLN A 275 -10.95 -21.06 31.43
N ALA A 276 -10.82 -19.86 31.99
CA ALA A 276 -9.83 -19.59 33.03
C ALA A 276 -9.97 -20.52 34.24
N GLN A 277 -11.21 -20.83 34.66
CA GLN A 277 -11.47 -21.80 35.73
C GLN A 277 -11.11 -23.24 35.33
N GLN A 278 -11.29 -23.62 34.06
CA GLN A 278 -10.95 -24.95 33.55
C GLN A 278 -9.44 -25.13 33.41
N ASP A 279 -8.76 -24.11 32.91
CA ASP A 279 -7.32 -24.10 32.65
C ASP A 279 -6.51 -23.77 33.92
N GLY A 280 -7.18 -23.33 34.99
CA GLY A 280 -6.56 -23.01 36.28
C GLY A 280 -5.68 -21.76 36.25
N VAL A 281 -5.97 -20.81 35.36
CA VAL A 281 -5.22 -19.55 35.22
C VAL A 281 -5.89 -18.41 35.97
N PRO A 282 -5.12 -17.47 36.57
CA PRO A 282 -5.66 -16.40 37.41
C PRO A 282 -6.14 -15.17 36.61
N TYR A 283 -6.28 -15.27 35.28
CA TYR A 283 -6.68 -14.15 34.43
C TYR A 283 -7.73 -14.54 33.40
N TYR A 284 -8.61 -13.60 33.04
CA TYR A 284 -9.65 -13.79 32.03
C TYR A 284 -10.07 -12.48 31.36
N ILE A 285 -10.67 -12.59 30.18
CA ILE A 285 -11.28 -11.47 29.47
C ILE A 285 -12.67 -11.21 30.06
N ALA A 286 -12.81 -10.06 30.71
CA ALA A 286 -14.08 -9.60 31.28
C ALA A 286 -14.98 -8.93 30.24
N ALA A 287 -14.39 -8.22 29.28
CA ALA A 287 -15.14 -7.52 28.25
C ALA A 287 -14.37 -7.45 26.93
N GLU A 288 -15.11 -7.57 25.82
CA GLU A 288 -14.65 -7.21 24.47
C GLU A 288 -15.53 -6.05 24.00
N LEU A 289 -14.91 -4.88 23.81
CA LEU A 289 -15.57 -3.62 23.45
C LEU A 289 -15.16 -3.23 22.04
N ASP A 290 -16.10 -2.87 21.18
CA ASP A 290 -15.78 -2.25 19.89
C ASP A 290 -15.06 -0.92 20.11
N TYR A 291 -14.08 -0.61 19.25
CA TYR A 291 -13.23 0.58 19.36
C TYR A 291 -13.28 1.40 18.05
N ASP A 292 -14.48 1.79 17.65
CA ASP A 292 -14.76 2.57 16.44
C ASP A 292 -15.78 3.69 16.70
N ARG A 293 -16.12 3.93 17.97
CA ARG A 293 -17.22 4.81 18.35
C ARG A 293 -16.69 6.23 18.58
N PRO A 294 -17.49 7.27 18.35
CA PRO A 294 -17.12 8.64 18.71
C PRO A 294 -16.76 8.80 20.20
N GLU A 295 -17.28 7.92 21.07
CA GLU A 295 -17.00 7.91 22.50
C GLU A 295 -15.58 7.47 22.84
N ASP A 296 -14.90 6.74 21.96
CA ASP A 296 -13.52 6.26 22.19
C ASP A 296 -12.48 7.38 22.02
N ASN A 297 -12.90 8.53 21.47
CA ASN A 297 -12.08 9.74 21.39
C ASN A 297 -12.12 10.57 22.69
N ARG A 298 -12.86 10.13 23.72
CA ARG A 298 -12.94 10.80 25.02
C ARG A 298 -12.73 9.81 26.16
N THR A 299 -12.36 10.34 27.32
CA THR A 299 -12.28 9.54 28.55
C THR A 299 -13.65 8.99 28.92
N ARG A 300 -13.74 7.69 29.20
CA ARG A 300 -14.98 6.99 29.56
C ARG A 300 -14.80 6.09 30.78
N ARG A 301 -15.90 5.80 31.47
CA ARG A 301 -15.93 4.91 32.63
C ARG A 301 -16.37 3.51 32.22
N PHE A 302 -15.77 2.49 32.83
CA PHE A 302 -16.19 1.10 32.67
C PHE A 302 -16.25 0.42 34.04
N VAL A 303 -17.27 -0.40 34.28
CA VAL A 303 -17.44 -1.12 35.54
C VAL A 303 -17.09 -2.58 35.31
N VAL A 304 -15.96 -3.01 35.84
CA VAL A 304 -15.55 -4.41 35.87
C VAL A 304 -16.34 -5.13 36.98
N GLY A 305 -16.90 -6.29 36.67
CA GLY A 305 -17.73 -7.09 37.58
C GLY A 305 -19.23 -6.81 37.54
N ASP A 306 -19.73 -6.04 36.56
CA ASP A 306 -21.14 -5.63 36.50
C ASP A 306 -22.13 -6.74 36.07
N GLY A 307 -21.65 -7.94 35.80
CA GLY A 307 -22.44 -9.10 35.39
C GLY A 307 -22.95 -9.07 33.95
N LYS A 308 -22.70 -7.99 33.20
CA LYS A 308 -23.21 -7.83 31.83
C LYS A 308 -22.35 -8.57 30.81
N ARG A 309 -22.90 -8.74 29.62
CA ARG A 309 -22.20 -9.32 28.47
C ARG A 309 -21.65 -8.23 27.57
N TYR A 310 -20.38 -8.34 27.21
CA TYR A 310 -19.68 -7.42 26.31
C TYR A 310 -18.97 -8.24 25.22
N GLY A 311 -19.49 -8.12 23.99
CA GLY A 311 -19.10 -8.98 22.89
C GLY A 311 -19.32 -10.46 23.23
N ARG A 312 -18.24 -11.23 23.22
CA ARG A 312 -18.26 -12.67 23.50
C ARG A 312 -18.14 -13.02 24.98
N PHE A 313 -17.80 -12.06 25.84
CA PHE A 313 -17.44 -12.32 27.23
C PHE A 313 -18.51 -11.82 28.19
N THR A 314 -18.59 -12.48 29.35
CA THR A 314 -19.45 -12.07 30.46
C THR A 314 -18.57 -11.50 31.56
N ASN A 315 -18.84 -10.26 31.96
CA ASN A 315 -18.10 -9.51 32.96
C ASN A 315 -18.47 -9.98 34.37
N LYS A 316 -17.88 -11.10 34.79
CA LYS A 316 -18.24 -11.78 36.03
C LYS A 316 -17.96 -10.93 37.27
N PRO A 317 -18.87 -10.87 38.26
CA PRO A 317 -18.62 -10.22 39.54
C PRO A 317 -17.34 -10.71 40.20
N LEU A 318 -16.62 -9.80 40.85
CA LEU A 318 -15.33 -10.04 41.49
C LEU A 318 -15.53 -10.59 42.91
N ASP A 319 -16.21 -11.73 43.05
CA ASP A 319 -16.66 -12.31 44.33
C ASP A 319 -15.52 -12.79 45.29
N GLN A 320 -14.30 -12.29 45.14
CA GLN A 320 -13.14 -12.58 45.99
C GLN A 320 -12.71 -11.32 46.79
N PRO A 321 -13.25 -11.12 48.00
CA PRO A 321 -13.05 -9.88 48.76
C PRO A 321 -11.59 -9.59 49.16
N ASP A 322 -10.75 -10.62 49.29
CA ASP A 322 -9.33 -10.49 49.69
C ASP A 322 -8.35 -10.56 48.51
N ALA A 323 -8.83 -10.77 47.28
CA ALA A 323 -7.96 -10.92 46.12
C ALA A 323 -7.55 -9.55 45.54
N HIS A 324 -6.25 -9.32 45.42
CA HIS A 324 -5.72 -8.14 44.74
C HIS A 324 -5.96 -8.25 43.23
N VAL A 325 -6.98 -7.56 42.72
CA VAL A 325 -7.28 -7.53 41.29
C VAL A 325 -6.47 -6.47 40.56
N HIS A 326 -5.71 -6.88 39.56
CA HIS A 326 -5.08 -6.04 38.54
C HIS A 326 -5.98 -5.99 37.30
N ILE A 327 -6.13 -4.79 36.72
CA ILE A 327 -6.89 -4.61 35.47
C ILE A 327 -5.92 -4.21 34.35
N SER A 328 -5.92 -5.03 33.30
CA SER A 328 -5.07 -4.90 32.13
C SER A 328 -5.94 -4.73 30.87
N LEU A 329 -5.38 -4.10 29.83
CA LEU A 329 -6.05 -3.86 28.57
C LEU A 329 -5.41 -4.70 27.45
N GLY A 330 -6.25 -5.20 26.54
CA GLY A 330 -5.80 -5.79 25.27
C GLY A 330 -6.26 -4.93 24.10
N LEU A 331 -5.35 -4.52 23.23
CA LEU A 331 -5.64 -3.76 22.02
C LEU A 331 -5.68 -4.71 20.84
N VAL A 332 -6.80 -4.73 20.11
CA VAL A 332 -6.97 -5.52 18.90
C VAL A 332 -7.03 -4.57 17.70
N SER A 333 -6.16 -4.79 16.72
CA SER A 333 -6.07 -4.02 15.49
C SER A 333 -6.25 -4.96 14.30
N THR A 334 -7.28 -4.70 13.49
CA THR A 334 -7.63 -5.52 12.33
C THR A 334 -7.70 -4.66 11.08
N LEU A 335 -6.98 -5.06 10.02
CA LEU A 335 -7.00 -4.40 8.72
C LEU A 335 -6.84 -5.46 7.62
N GLU A 336 -7.68 -5.37 6.58
CA GLU A 336 -7.65 -6.30 5.42
C GLU A 336 -7.64 -7.80 5.78
N GLY A 337 -8.29 -8.18 6.88
CA GLY A 337 -8.38 -9.56 7.36
C GLY A 337 -7.21 -10.02 8.24
N VAL A 338 -6.13 -9.24 8.36
CA VAL A 338 -5.03 -9.50 9.29
C VAL A 338 -5.36 -8.87 10.64
N THR A 339 -5.16 -9.61 11.73
CA THR A 339 -5.43 -9.14 13.10
C THR A 339 -4.20 -9.31 13.97
N LYS A 340 -3.82 -8.26 14.71
CA LYS A 340 -2.77 -8.30 15.73
C LYS A 340 -3.30 -7.78 17.06
N THR A 341 -2.86 -8.41 18.14
CA THR A 341 -3.29 -8.09 19.50
C THR A 341 -2.10 -7.80 20.38
N MET A 342 -2.15 -6.71 21.12
CA MET A 342 -1.16 -6.33 22.14
C MET A 342 -1.83 -6.26 23.50
N TYR A 343 -1.13 -6.66 24.56
CA TYR A 343 -1.65 -6.62 25.92
C TYR A 343 -0.80 -5.68 26.77
N SER A 344 -1.43 -4.72 27.44
CA SER A 344 -0.78 -3.86 28.42
C SER A 344 -0.49 -4.69 29.66
N ARG A 345 0.77 -5.01 29.92
CA ARG A 345 1.10 -5.74 31.14
C ARG A 345 0.99 -4.86 32.38
N GLY A 346 0.56 -5.49 33.45
CA GLY A 346 0.88 -5.07 34.80
C GLY A 346 2.38 -5.15 35.06
N THR A 347 3.08 -4.03 35.09
CA THR A 347 4.27 -3.95 35.95
C THR A 347 3.78 -3.82 37.38
N HIS A 348 4.62 -4.22 38.34
CA HIS A 348 4.41 -4.16 39.79
C HIS A 348 4.15 -2.74 40.36
N ASP A 349 3.92 -1.76 39.47
CA ASP A 349 3.72 -0.34 39.75
C ASP A 349 2.27 0.04 40.08
N GLN A 350 1.31 -0.90 40.01
CA GLN A 350 -0.05 -0.64 40.56
C GLN A 350 -0.07 -0.45 42.07
N HIS A 351 1.04 -0.76 42.77
CA HIS A 351 1.22 -0.46 44.18
C HIS A 351 1.83 0.93 44.45
N VAL A 352 2.27 1.68 43.43
CA VAL A 352 3.05 2.92 43.66
C VAL A 352 2.18 4.19 43.75
N THR A 353 0.88 4.11 43.46
CA THR A 353 -0.03 5.28 43.60
C THR A 353 -0.80 5.36 44.92
N SER A 354 -0.39 4.61 45.94
CA SER A 354 -0.80 4.81 47.34
C SER A 354 0.42 5.02 48.24
N LEU A 355 1.28 5.98 47.88
CA LEU A 355 2.32 6.47 48.78
C LEU A 355 1.82 7.53 49.78
N ASP A 356 0.51 7.83 49.80
CA ASP A 356 -0.09 8.78 50.74
C ASP A 356 -0.23 8.24 52.19
N ASP A 357 0.07 6.96 52.43
CA ASP A 357 -0.04 6.33 53.77
C ASP A 357 1.30 5.98 54.43
N PHE A 358 2.45 6.34 53.83
CA PHE A 358 3.75 6.16 54.48
C PHE A 358 4.19 7.44 55.19
N SER A 359 3.95 7.48 56.50
CA SER A 359 4.69 8.36 57.42
C SER A 359 6.17 7.97 57.38
N TYR A 360 7.00 8.76 56.70
CA TYR A 360 8.45 8.59 56.72
C TYR A 360 8.97 8.73 58.16
N ALA A 361 9.65 7.69 58.65
CA ALA A 361 10.52 7.82 59.81
C ALA A 361 11.65 8.79 59.45
N THR A 362 11.68 9.95 60.09
CA THR A 362 12.76 10.92 59.95
C THR A 362 14.04 10.34 60.56
N PHE A 363 15.03 10.01 59.74
CA PHE A 363 16.39 9.75 60.20
C PHE A 363 17.22 11.03 60.12
N GLU A 364 17.99 11.31 61.17
CA GLU A 364 18.88 12.46 61.26
C GLU A 364 20.03 12.36 60.23
N LYS A 365 20.40 13.51 59.65
CA LYS A 365 21.44 13.64 58.64
C LYS A 365 22.81 13.23 59.20
N GLY A 366 23.47 12.21 58.61
CA GLY A 366 24.92 12.05 58.79
C GLY A 366 25.57 10.67 58.70
N GLN A 367 24.95 9.62 58.15
CA GLN A 367 25.66 8.34 57.97
C GLN A 367 25.52 7.78 56.55
N SER A 368 26.67 7.49 55.95
CA SER A 368 26.82 6.79 54.67
C SER A 368 26.61 5.29 54.86
N SER A 369 25.87 4.64 53.96
CA SER A 369 25.76 3.18 53.90
C SER A 369 27.07 2.56 53.43
N VAL A 370 27.44 1.42 54.04
CA VAL A 370 28.37 0.43 53.44
C VAL A 370 27.70 -0.23 52.26
#